data_AF-W4M6H7-F1
#
_entry.id   AF-W4M6H7-F1
#
_cell.length_a   1.000
_cell.length_b   1.000
_cell.length_c   1.000
_cell.angle_alpha   90.00
_cell.angle_beta   90.00
_cell.angle_gamma   90.00
#
_symmetry.space_group_name_H-M   'P 1'
#
loop_
_entity.id
_entity.type
_entity.pdbx_description
1 polymer ?
#
loop_
_entity_poly.entity_id
_entity_poly.type
_entity_poly.pdbx_seq_one_letter_code
_entity_poly.pdbx_strand_id
1 'polypeptide(L)'
;MYKSLLSLAAVLSVALSVSTASAQGLWSYSVKFVCGAAQTDPREIPIVEPGFYATEINIHNYRPEGVEIGKQVIILVQDNEAVGREPNVVGVSGQDGIALPPNTATMDDCLRIREIAGVDTSNLTIGYLVLQSSQEINVDAVYTTTGGNAGQFPPSIEVERIEGNQL
;
A
#
# COMPACT_ATOMS: atom_id res chain seq x y z
N MET A 1 52.89 50.93 45.98
CA MET A 1 52.80 49.46 45.96
C MET A 1 51.35 49.07 46.19
N TYR A 2 50.57 48.77 45.14
CA TYR A 2 49.26 48.13 45.27
C TYR A 2 49.06 47.22 44.06
N LYS A 3 49.09 45.90 44.29
CA LYS A 3 48.71 44.86 43.33
C LYS A 3 47.74 43.92 44.04
N SER A 4 46.53 43.80 43.53
CA SER A 4 45.67 42.60 43.66
C SER A 4 44.50 42.78 42.69
N LEU A 5 44.58 42.14 41.52
CA LEU A 5 44.09 40.77 41.23
C LEU A 5 42.58 40.79 40.95
N LEU A 6 42.25 41.05 39.67
CA LEU A 6 40.92 40.79 39.11
C LEU A 6 40.76 39.28 38.90
N SER A 7 39.69 38.72 39.46
CA SER A 7 39.30 37.33 39.29
C SER A 7 38.38 37.21 38.07
N LEU A 8 38.81 36.49 37.02
CA LEU A 8 37.96 36.10 35.91
C LEU A 8 37.11 34.89 36.33
N ALA A 9 35.79 35.04 36.37
CA ALA A 9 34.86 33.91 36.44
C ALA A 9 34.52 33.47 35.01
N ALA A 10 34.97 32.29 34.61
CA ALA A 10 34.60 31.67 33.34
C ALA A 10 33.21 31.03 33.46
N VAL A 11 32.23 31.56 32.73
CA VAL A 11 30.86 31.01 32.67
C VAL A 11 30.85 29.91 31.61
N LEU A 12 30.86 28.65 32.04
CA LEU A 12 30.77 27.49 31.16
C LEU A 12 29.30 27.26 30.76
N SER A 13 28.94 27.64 29.54
CA SER A 13 27.59 27.46 29.01
C SER A 13 27.44 26.03 28.47
N VAL A 14 26.69 25.19 29.17
CA VAL A 14 26.32 23.85 28.69
C VAL A 14 25.21 23.99 27.65
N ALA A 15 25.54 23.78 26.38
CA ALA A 15 24.54 23.67 25.32
C ALA A 15 23.83 22.31 25.44
N LEU A 16 22.59 22.33 25.92
CA LEU A 16 21.69 21.18 25.85
C LEU A 16 21.21 21.02 24.41
N SER A 17 21.78 20.06 23.70
CA SER A 17 21.27 19.63 22.39
C SER A 17 19.93 18.92 22.59
N VAL A 18 18.83 19.65 22.39
CA VAL A 18 17.50 19.02 22.31
C VAL A 18 17.39 18.36 20.94
N SER A 19 17.63 17.06 20.87
CA SER A 19 17.30 16.27 19.68
C SER A 19 15.78 16.24 19.54
N THR A 20 15.24 17.08 18.65
CA THR A 20 13.87 16.91 18.18
C THR A 20 13.83 15.67 17.30
N ALA A 21 13.50 14.51 17.88
CA ALA A 21 13.07 13.38 17.08
C ALA A 21 11.81 13.85 16.36
N SER A 22 11.92 14.15 15.07
CA SER A 22 10.74 14.40 14.25
C SER A 22 9.92 13.13 14.31
N ALA A 23 8.69 13.18 14.83
CA ALA A 23 7.74 12.11 14.65
C ALA A 23 7.58 11.95 13.13
N GLN A 24 8.27 10.96 12.54
CA GLN A 24 8.04 10.63 11.14
C GLN A 24 6.58 10.18 11.06
N GLY A 25 5.74 10.97 10.38
CA GLY A 25 4.33 10.64 10.23
C GLY A 25 4.19 9.29 9.53
N LEU A 26 3.28 8.45 10.02
CA LEU A 26 2.94 7.20 9.36
C LEU A 26 2.10 7.53 8.11
N TRP A 27 2.45 6.96 6.97
CA TRP A 27 1.74 7.16 5.71
C TRP A 27 0.86 5.94 5.42
N SER A 28 -0.35 6.18 4.90
CA SER A 28 -1.26 5.13 4.47
C SER A 28 -1.69 5.29 3.02
N TYR A 29 -1.55 4.22 2.25
CA TYR A 29 -1.96 4.13 0.86
C TYR A 29 -3.02 3.03 0.76
N SER A 30 -4.22 3.37 0.29
CA SER A 30 -5.31 2.41 0.11
C SER A 30 -5.45 2.05 -1.36
N VAL A 31 -4.81 0.96 -1.78
CA VAL A 31 -4.79 0.54 -3.17
C VAL A 31 -5.96 -0.40 -3.42
N LYS A 32 -6.88 -0.06 -4.33
CA LYS A 32 -7.91 -1.00 -4.77
C LYS A 32 -7.26 -2.04 -5.67
N PHE A 33 -7.71 -3.29 -5.62
CA PHE A 33 -7.31 -4.30 -6.59
C PHE A 33 -8.51 -5.08 -7.12
N VAL A 34 -8.35 -5.61 -8.33
CA VAL A 34 -9.29 -6.54 -8.98
C VAL A 34 -8.46 -7.67 -9.58
N CYS A 35 -8.77 -8.90 -9.19
CA CYS A 35 -8.04 -10.10 -9.60
C CYS A 35 -9.00 -11.19 -10.06
N GLY A 36 -8.54 -12.00 -11.01
CA GLY A 36 -9.20 -13.24 -11.40
C GLY A 36 -10.30 -13.07 -12.44
N ALA A 37 -10.99 -14.18 -12.69
CA ALA A 37 -12.07 -14.27 -13.67
C ALA A 37 -13.40 -13.83 -13.05
N ALA A 38 -14.01 -12.80 -13.61
CA ALA A 38 -15.40 -12.45 -13.37
C ALA A 38 -16.29 -13.34 -14.25
N GLN A 39 -17.05 -14.22 -13.60
CA GLN A 39 -18.02 -15.07 -14.29
C GLN A 39 -19.29 -14.29 -14.63
N THR A 40 -20.02 -14.76 -15.64
CA THR A 40 -21.32 -14.20 -16.04
C THR A 40 -22.43 -15.21 -15.79
N ASP A 41 -23.36 -14.87 -14.89
CA ASP A 41 -24.73 -15.34 -15.02
C ASP A 41 -25.51 -14.27 -15.79
N PRO A 42 -26.03 -14.56 -16.99
CA PRO A 42 -26.78 -13.58 -17.79
C PRO A 42 -28.09 -13.12 -17.15
N ARG A 43 -28.49 -13.70 -16.02
CA ARG A 43 -29.69 -13.32 -15.24
C ARG A 43 -29.38 -12.39 -14.07
N GLU A 44 -28.11 -12.16 -13.78
CA GLU A 44 -27.67 -11.34 -12.65
C GLU A 44 -26.94 -10.08 -13.13
N ILE A 45 -27.00 -9.03 -12.31
CA ILE A 45 -26.17 -7.84 -12.51
C ILE A 45 -24.81 -8.17 -11.90
N PRO A 46 -23.73 -8.23 -12.69
CA PRO A 46 -22.46 -8.68 -12.18
C PRO A 46 -21.79 -7.58 -11.33
N ILE A 47 -20.84 -7.98 -10.47
CA ILE A 47 -20.08 -7.06 -9.62
C ILE A 47 -19.18 -6.14 -10.47
N VAL A 48 -18.55 -6.72 -11.48
CA VAL A 48 -17.82 -6.06 -12.58
C VAL A 48 -18.18 -6.78 -13.87
N GLU A 49 -17.95 -6.16 -15.02
CA GLU A 49 -18.21 -6.80 -16.31
C GLU A 49 -17.47 -8.15 -16.45
N PRO A 50 -17.98 -9.10 -17.23
CA PRO A 50 -17.31 -10.38 -17.41
C PRO A 50 -15.94 -10.23 -18.08
N GLY A 51 -14.91 -10.83 -17.49
CA GLY A 51 -13.53 -10.66 -17.96
C GLY A 51 -12.49 -11.30 -17.06
N PHE A 52 -11.24 -11.29 -17.50
CA PHE A 52 -10.09 -11.65 -16.68
C PHE A 52 -9.36 -10.38 -16.26
N TYR A 53 -9.26 -10.18 -14.95
CA TYR A 53 -8.69 -9.00 -14.33
C TYR A 53 -7.36 -9.32 -13.66
N ALA A 54 -6.38 -8.44 -13.82
CA ALA A 54 -5.13 -8.49 -13.07
C ALA A 54 -4.73 -7.09 -12.64
N THR A 55 -4.31 -6.99 -11.38
CA THR A 55 -3.74 -5.78 -10.79
C THR A 55 -2.27 -6.04 -10.45
N GLU A 56 -1.43 -5.10 -10.83
CA GLU A 56 -0.04 -4.98 -10.38
C GLU A 56 0.09 -3.68 -9.58
N ILE A 57 0.72 -3.73 -8.41
CA ILE A 57 0.90 -2.61 -7.49
C ILE A 57 2.40 -2.39 -7.31
N ASN A 58 2.92 -1.33 -7.92
CA ASN A 58 4.32 -0.94 -7.84
C ASN A 58 4.56 -0.10 -6.59
N ILE A 59 5.60 -0.44 -5.84
CA ILE A 59 5.97 0.19 -4.58
C ILE A 59 7.42 0.64 -4.70
N HIS A 60 7.66 1.96 -4.75
CA HIS A 60 8.99 2.52 -4.95
C HIS A 60 9.40 3.41 -3.79
N ASN A 61 10.46 2.98 -3.09
CA ASN A 61 11.20 3.80 -2.16
C ASN A 61 12.20 4.68 -2.91
N TYR A 62 11.79 5.90 -3.23
CA TYR A 62 12.64 6.90 -3.88
C TYR A 62 13.53 7.68 -2.88
N ARG A 63 13.50 7.30 -1.60
CA ARG A 63 14.27 7.95 -0.54
C ARG A 63 15.67 7.34 -0.42
N PRO A 64 16.65 8.11 0.09
CA PRO A 64 18.01 7.61 0.34
C PRO A 64 18.11 6.73 1.61
N GLU A 65 17.05 6.63 2.41
CA GLU A 65 16.94 5.74 3.56
C GLU A 65 16.04 4.52 3.26
N GLY A 66 16.25 3.41 3.99
CA GLY A 66 15.32 2.27 3.95
C GLY A 66 13.98 2.60 4.59
N VAL A 67 12.93 1.88 4.21
CA VAL A 67 11.57 2.09 4.74
C VAL A 67 10.92 0.76 5.10
N GLU A 68 10.24 0.75 6.25
CA GLU A 68 9.40 -0.38 6.68
C GLU A 68 7.98 -0.15 6.19
N ILE A 69 7.41 -1.16 5.53
CA ILE A 69 6.07 -1.11 4.94
C ILE A 69 5.25 -2.28 5.48
N GLY A 70 4.24 -1.99 6.28
CA GLY A 70 3.19 -2.93 6.66
C GLY A 70 2.13 -3.04 5.57
N LYS A 71 1.55 -4.24 5.42
CA LYS A 71 0.55 -4.56 4.41
C LYS A 71 -0.67 -5.17 5.08
N GLN A 72 -1.85 -4.70 4.71
CA GLN A 72 -3.12 -5.29 5.16
C GLN A 72 -4.04 -5.49 3.97
N VAL A 73 -4.57 -6.70 3.79
CA VAL A 73 -5.53 -7.01 2.74
C VAL A 73 -6.93 -7.02 3.33
N ILE A 74 -7.88 -6.33 2.70
CA ILE A 74 -9.30 -6.30 3.06
C ILE A 74 -10.09 -6.78 1.85
N ILE A 75 -10.73 -7.95 1.94
CA ILE A 75 -11.47 -8.57 0.83
C ILE A 75 -12.93 -8.14 0.84
N LEU A 76 -13.40 -7.51 -0.25
CA LEU A 76 -14.80 -7.12 -0.46
C LEU A 76 -15.57 -8.13 -1.32
N VAL A 77 -14.86 -8.80 -2.23
CA VAL A 77 -15.40 -9.83 -3.11
C VAL A 77 -14.47 -11.01 -3.06
N GLN A 78 -15.01 -12.20 -2.80
CA GLN A 78 -14.28 -13.45 -2.74
C GLN A 78 -15.04 -14.47 -3.56
N ASP A 79 -14.36 -15.13 -4.49
CA ASP A 79 -14.95 -16.21 -5.30
C ASP A 79 -16.22 -15.77 -6.06
N ASN A 80 -16.18 -14.61 -6.72
CA ASN A 80 -17.32 -13.97 -7.40
C ASN A 80 -18.48 -13.53 -6.48
N GLU A 81 -18.38 -13.71 -5.16
CA GLU A 81 -19.41 -13.29 -4.21
C GLU A 81 -19.00 -12.03 -3.43
N ALA A 82 -19.91 -11.06 -3.32
CA ALA A 82 -19.69 -9.86 -2.54
C ALA A 82 -19.85 -10.15 -1.04
N VAL A 83 -18.73 -10.34 -0.33
CA VAL A 83 -18.69 -10.57 1.11
C VAL A 83 -18.77 -9.26 1.93
N GLY A 84 -18.33 -8.14 1.33
CA GLY A 84 -18.40 -6.80 1.90
C GLY A 84 -19.32 -5.88 1.11
N ARG A 85 -20.64 -6.15 1.16
CA ARG A 85 -21.68 -5.31 0.55
C ARG A 85 -22.64 -4.83 1.63
N GLU A 86 -22.96 -3.54 1.63
CA GLU A 86 -23.89 -2.96 2.60
C GLU A 86 -25.17 -3.82 2.75
N PRO A 87 -25.60 -4.10 3.99
CA PRO A 87 -25.10 -3.54 5.26
C PRO A 87 -23.89 -4.28 5.85
N ASN A 88 -23.36 -5.31 5.20
CA ASN A 88 -22.23 -6.08 5.69
C ASN A 88 -20.92 -5.30 5.55
N VAL A 89 -20.05 -5.44 6.55
CA VAL A 89 -18.68 -4.90 6.56
C VAL A 89 -17.69 -6.02 6.86
N VAL A 90 -16.49 -5.90 6.32
CA VAL A 90 -15.41 -6.89 6.45
C VAL A 90 -14.16 -6.23 7.01
N GLY A 91 -13.36 -7.00 7.74
CA GLY A 91 -12.09 -6.56 8.32
C GLY A 91 -10.89 -7.03 7.50
N VAL A 92 -9.71 -6.92 8.12
CA VAL A 92 -8.45 -7.41 7.54
C VAL A 92 -8.50 -8.94 7.40
N SER A 93 -8.27 -9.42 6.18
CA SER A 93 -8.22 -10.84 5.83
C SER A 93 -6.80 -11.41 5.89
N GLY A 94 -5.78 -10.57 5.78
CA GLY A 94 -4.37 -10.99 5.83
C GLY A 94 -3.43 -9.81 6.06
N GLN A 95 -2.25 -10.10 6.61
CA GLN A 95 -1.22 -9.10 6.92
C GLN A 95 0.16 -9.61 6.56
N ASP A 96 1.04 -8.68 6.19
CA ASP A 96 2.43 -8.94 5.85
C ASP A 96 3.26 -7.66 6.04
N GLY A 97 4.58 -7.72 5.85
CA GLY A 97 5.42 -6.54 5.84
C GLY A 97 6.75 -6.77 5.14
N ILE A 98 7.36 -5.67 4.68
CA ILE A 98 8.66 -5.67 4.03
C ILE A 98 9.52 -4.50 4.52
N ALA A 99 10.83 -4.72 4.52
CA ALA A 99 11.83 -3.66 4.58
C ALA A 99 12.31 -3.39 3.15
N LEU A 100 12.07 -2.17 2.63
CA LEU A 100 12.45 -1.79 1.28
C LEU A 100 13.71 -0.90 1.32
N PRO A 101 14.85 -1.34 0.76
CA PRO A 101 16.10 -0.56 0.79
C PRO A 101 16.00 0.81 0.08
N PRO A 102 16.96 1.72 0.33
CA PRO A 102 17.06 2.99 -0.37
C PRO A 102 17.04 2.86 -1.89
N ASN A 103 16.33 3.74 -2.58
CA ASN A 103 16.29 3.80 -4.06
C ASN A 103 15.97 2.44 -4.71
N THR A 104 15.06 1.68 -4.12
CA THR A 104 14.61 0.39 -4.66
C THR A 104 13.09 0.34 -4.81
N ALA A 105 12.63 -0.54 -5.68
CA ALA A 105 11.23 -0.80 -5.89
C ALA A 105 10.93 -2.30 -5.82
N THR A 106 9.69 -2.61 -5.50
CA THR A 106 9.12 -3.95 -5.55
C THR A 106 7.66 -3.85 -6.00
N MET A 107 6.96 -4.98 -6.07
CA MET A 107 5.55 -5.01 -6.45
C MET A 107 4.77 -6.06 -5.65
N ASP A 108 3.49 -5.79 -5.49
CA ASP A 108 2.49 -6.79 -5.11
C ASP A 108 1.53 -6.98 -6.29
N ASP A 109 1.15 -8.22 -6.58
CA ASP A 109 0.21 -8.55 -7.65
C ASP A 109 -0.89 -9.48 -7.12
N CYS A 110 -1.76 -9.95 -8.01
CA CYS A 110 -2.81 -10.90 -7.66
C CYS A 110 -2.33 -12.21 -7.04
N LEU A 111 -1.09 -12.64 -7.33
CA LEU A 111 -0.50 -13.81 -6.70
C LEU A 111 -0.06 -13.47 -5.28
N ARG A 112 0.61 -12.33 -5.07
CA ARG A 112 1.03 -11.91 -3.74
C ARG A 112 -0.16 -11.62 -2.82
N ILE A 113 -1.24 -11.06 -3.34
CA ILE A 113 -2.50 -10.86 -2.58
C ILE A 113 -3.08 -12.20 -2.10
N ARG A 114 -3.08 -13.22 -2.98
CA ARG A 114 -3.50 -14.59 -2.62
C ARG A 114 -2.68 -15.16 -1.47
N GLU A 115 -1.37 -14.97 -1.51
CA GLU A 115 -0.47 -15.45 -0.47
C GLU A 115 -0.72 -14.75 0.88
N ILE A 116 -0.93 -13.43 0.87
CA ILE A 116 -1.17 -12.65 2.10
C ILE A 116 -2.53 -12.99 2.71
N ALA A 117 -3.58 -13.05 1.89
CA ALA A 117 -4.96 -13.23 2.36
C ALA A 117 -5.38 -14.69 2.52
N GLY A 118 -4.64 -15.64 1.92
CA GLY A 118 -5.01 -17.05 1.94
C GLY A 118 -6.30 -17.38 1.17
N VAL A 119 -6.68 -16.54 0.19
CA VAL A 119 -7.87 -16.71 -0.65
C VAL A 119 -7.48 -16.99 -2.09
N ASP A 120 -8.28 -17.77 -2.81
CA ASP A 120 -8.07 -17.92 -4.24
C ASP A 120 -8.35 -16.59 -4.98
N THR A 121 -7.44 -16.22 -5.87
CA THR A 121 -7.56 -15.02 -6.73
C THR A 121 -7.63 -15.40 -8.21
N SER A 122 -7.84 -16.69 -8.51
CA SER A 122 -8.16 -17.18 -9.86
C SER A 122 -9.60 -16.83 -10.27
N ASN A 123 -10.52 -16.87 -9.30
CA ASN A 123 -11.86 -16.31 -9.40
C ASN A 123 -11.87 -14.83 -9.00
N LEU A 124 -12.95 -14.12 -9.33
CA LEU A 124 -13.07 -12.70 -9.04
C LEU A 124 -12.89 -12.42 -7.55
N THR A 125 -11.80 -11.71 -7.25
CA THR A 125 -11.45 -11.26 -5.91
C THR A 125 -11.12 -9.77 -5.98
N ILE A 126 -11.85 -8.98 -5.20
CA ILE A 126 -11.74 -7.51 -5.18
C ILE A 126 -11.56 -7.06 -3.74
N GLY A 127 -10.69 -6.09 -3.52
CA GLY A 127 -10.47 -5.57 -2.19
C GLY A 127 -9.54 -4.36 -2.18
N TYR A 128 -8.98 -4.11 -1.00
CA TYR A 128 -7.94 -3.13 -0.79
C TYR A 128 -6.67 -3.79 -0.26
N LEU A 129 -5.53 -3.39 -0.80
CA LEU A 129 -4.23 -3.53 -0.18
C LEU A 129 -3.89 -2.20 0.48
N VAL A 130 -3.92 -2.16 1.81
CA VAL A 130 -3.52 -1.00 2.59
C VAL A 130 -2.03 -1.12 2.91
N LEU A 131 -1.24 -0.19 2.39
CA LEU A 131 0.18 -0.06 2.71
C LEU A 131 0.34 0.98 3.81
N GLN A 132 1.07 0.65 4.87
CA GLN A 132 1.42 1.54 5.96
C GLN A 132 2.93 1.71 6.00
N SER A 133 3.41 2.92 5.78
CA SER A 133 4.84 3.20 5.58
C SER A 133 5.32 4.23 6.58
N SER A 134 6.52 4.03 7.16
CA SER A 134 7.12 5.00 8.07
C SER A 134 7.57 6.31 7.39
N GLN A 135 7.55 6.33 6.06
CA GLN A 135 7.95 7.46 5.22
C GLN A 135 7.09 7.51 3.96
N GLU A 136 7.06 8.66 3.30
CA GLU A 136 6.39 8.79 2.01
C GLU A 136 7.13 7.98 0.93
N ILE A 137 6.38 7.17 0.21
CA ILE A 137 6.80 6.30 -0.91
C ILE A 137 5.93 6.59 -2.15
N ASN A 138 6.38 6.14 -3.32
CA ASN A 138 5.56 6.17 -4.53
C ASN A 138 4.84 4.84 -4.70
N VAL A 139 3.52 4.90 -4.92
CA VAL A 139 2.68 3.72 -5.16
C VAL A 139 1.88 3.94 -6.43
N ASP A 140 2.00 3.01 -7.37
CA ASP A 140 1.27 3.05 -8.65
C ASP A 140 0.56 1.70 -8.85
N ALA A 141 -0.73 1.73 -9.21
CA ALA A 141 -1.49 0.55 -9.57
C ALA A 141 -1.70 0.48 -11.08
N VAL A 142 -1.43 -0.68 -11.67
CA VAL A 142 -1.71 -0.99 -13.08
C VAL A 142 -2.83 -2.01 -13.11
N TYR A 143 -3.95 -1.61 -13.69
CA TYR A 143 -5.11 -2.47 -13.88
C TYR A 143 -5.13 -2.95 -15.33
N THR A 144 -5.23 -4.26 -15.52
CA THR A 144 -5.38 -4.85 -16.84
C THR A 144 -6.62 -5.72 -16.88
N THR A 145 -7.30 -5.72 -18.03
CA THR A 145 -8.42 -6.63 -18.26
C THR A 145 -8.45 -7.13 -19.69
N THR A 146 -9.00 -8.33 -19.85
CA THR A 146 -9.38 -8.87 -21.16
C THR A 146 -10.84 -9.30 -21.12
N GLY A 147 -11.43 -9.52 -22.30
CA GLY A 147 -12.77 -10.10 -22.40
C GLY A 147 -12.91 -11.45 -21.73
N GLY A 148 -14.14 -11.87 -21.44
CA GLY A 148 -14.44 -13.20 -20.87
C GLY A 148 -13.95 -14.38 -21.72
N ASN A 149 -13.59 -14.15 -22.99
CA ASN A 149 -12.87 -15.11 -23.83
C ASN A 149 -11.59 -14.49 -24.38
N ALA A 150 -10.50 -15.27 -24.38
CA ALA A 150 -9.22 -14.86 -24.96
C ALA A 150 -9.39 -14.44 -26.43
N GLY A 151 -8.88 -13.26 -26.78
CA GLY A 151 -8.96 -12.72 -28.14
C GLY A 151 -10.32 -12.14 -28.54
N GLN A 152 -11.34 -12.19 -27.68
CA GLN A 152 -12.64 -11.56 -27.96
C GLN A 152 -12.56 -10.03 -27.93
N PHE A 153 -11.77 -9.49 -27.01
CA PHE A 153 -11.49 -8.06 -26.90
C PHE A 153 -9.99 -7.83 -26.73
N PRO A 154 -9.44 -6.73 -27.28
CA PRO A 154 -8.07 -6.34 -26.99
C PRO A 154 -7.90 -6.07 -25.48
N PRO A 155 -6.72 -6.32 -24.91
CA PRO A 155 -6.46 -5.97 -23.53
C PRO A 155 -6.64 -4.47 -23.32
N SER A 156 -7.27 -4.10 -22.20
CA SER A 156 -7.35 -2.74 -21.70
C SER A 156 -6.39 -2.59 -20.53
N ILE A 157 -5.80 -1.40 -20.40
CA ILE A 157 -4.87 -1.04 -19.35
C ILE A 157 -5.21 0.35 -18.82
N GLU A 158 -5.13 0.52 -17.51
CA GLU A 158 -5.22 1.80 -16.81
C GLU A 158 -4.11 1.86 -15.76
N VAL A 159 -3.54 3.06 -15.56
CA VAL A 159 -2.50 3.29 -14.54
C VAL A 159 -2.95 4.40 -13.60
N GLU A 160 -2.91 4.13 -12.31
CA GLU A 160 -3.33 5.04 -11.25
C GLU A 160 -2.18 5.30 -10.27
N ARG A 161 -1.86 6.57 -10.02
CA ARG A 161 -1.03 6.98 -8.90
C ARG A 161 -1.87 6.96 -7.63
N ILE A 162 -1.42 6.23 -6.61
CA ILE A 162 -2.09 6.17 -5.32
C ILE A 162 -1.47 7.21 -4.39
N GLU A 163 -2.28 8.16 -3.94
CA GLU A 163 -1.86 9.20 -3.01
C GLU A 163 -1.79 8.67 -1.58
N GLY A 164 -0.73 9.04 -0.88
CA GLY A 164 -0.53 8.69 0.53
C GLY A 164 -1.21 9.69 1.46
N ASN A 165 -1.86 9.18 2.49
CA ASN A 165 -2.42 10.01 3.58
C ASN A 165 -1.52 9.91 4.81
N GLN A 166 -1.12 11.04 5.36
CA GLN A 166 -0.42 11.07 6.64
C GLN A 166 -1.44 10.81 7.78
N LEU A 167 -1.13 9.84 8.64
CA LEU A 167 -1.91 9.44 9.81
C LEU A 167 -1.48 10.19 11.08
#